data_AF-A0A834EQZ2-F1
#
_entry.id   AF-A0A834EQZ2-F1
#
_cell.length_a   1.000
_cell.length_b   1.000
_cell.length_c   1.000
_cell.angle_alpha   90.00
_cell.angle_beta   90.00
_cell.angle_gamma   90.00
#
_symmetry.space_group_name_H-M   'P 1'
#
loop_
_entity.id
_entity.type
_entity.pdbx_description
1 polymer ?
#
loop_
_entity_poly.entity_id
_entity_poly.type
_entity_poly.pdbx_seq_one_letter_code
_entity_poly.pdbx_strand_id
1 'polypeptide(L)'
;MAPLLGRKPFPLVKPLPGEESLFTIAHTQETFRTREEYEARLERYSERIWTCKSTGSSQLTHKEAWEEEQEVAELLKEEFPAWYEKLVLEMVHHNTASLEKLVDTAWLEIMTKYAVGEECDFEVGKEKMLKVRIVKIHPLEKLDEEATEKKSDGACDSPSSDKENSSQIAQEHQKKEAIVKEDEGRRENISMYDASFPV
;
A
#
# COMPACT_ATOMS: atom_id res chain seq x y z
N MET A 1 9.43 -12.54 -2.64
CA MET A 1 8.03 -12.89 -3.06
C MET A 1 8.06 -13.34 -4.52
N ALA A 2 6.95 -13.83 -5.11
CA ALA A 2 6.96 -14.29 -6.51
C ALA A 2 6.27 -13.28 -7.45
N PRO A 3 6.87 -12.98 -8.63
CA PRO A 3 6.27 -12.09 -9.63
C PRO A 3 4.88 -12.53 -10.11
N LEU A 4 4.09 -11.56 -10.56
CA LEU A 4 2.76 -11.78 -11.12
C LEU A 4 2.78 -11.80 -12.65
N LEU A 5 1.93 -12.64 -13.22
CA LEU A 5 1.56 -12.62 -14.62
C LEU A 5 0.08 -12.22 -14.75
N GLY A 6 -0.20 -11.08 -15.37
CA GLY A 6 -1.58 -10.61 -15.52
C GLY A 6 -2.31 -10.45 -14.18
N ARG A 7 -1.61 -9.93 -13.16
CA ARG A 7 -2.08 -9.77 -11.76
C ARG A 7 -2.35 -11.07 -10.99
N LYS A 8 -1.96 -12.23 -11.52
CA LYS A 8 -2.11 -13.52 -10.84
C LYS A 8 -0.74 -14.15 -10.57
N PRO A 9 -0.57 -14.89 -9.47
CA PRO A 9 0.62 -15.70 -9.26
C PRO A 9 0.81 -16.67 -10.43
N PHE A 10 2.03 -16.74 -10.94
CA PHE A 10 2.37 -17.68 -11.99
C PHE A 10 2.76 -19.04 -11.39
N PRO A 11 2.19 -20.16 -11.87
CA PRO A 11 2.49 -21.47 -11.30
C PRO A 11 3.93 -21.89 -11.61
N LEU A 12 4.69 -22.18 -10.57
CA LEU A 12 6.01 -22.78 -10.68
C LEU A 12 5.92 -24.29 -10.84
N VAL A 13 6.81 -24.85 -11.65
CA VAL A 13 7.02 -26.28 -11.81
C VAL A 13 7.69 -26.80 -10.54
N LYS A 14 7.12 -27.86 -9.97
CA LYS A 14 7.70 -28.47 -8.77
C LYS A 14 9.09 -29.03 -9.11
N PRO A 15 10.09 -28.79 -8.24
CA PRO A 15 11.38 -29.45 -8.37
C PRO A 15 11.20 -30.96 -8.44
N LEU A 16 11.81 -31.59 -9.44
CA LEU A 16 11.76 -33.04 -9.65
C LEU A 16 12.90 -33.68 -8.85
N PRO A 17 12.63 -34.69 -7.99
CA PRO A 17 13.68 -35.43 -7.33
C PRO A 17 14.36 -36.38 -8.33
N GLY A 18 15.68 -36.27 -8.51
CA GLY A 18 16.46 -37.18 -9.34
C GLY A 18 17.89 -36.70 -9.64
N GLU A 19 18.78 -37.65 -9.91
CA GLU A 19 20.22 -37.47 -10.22
C GLU A 19 20.48 -37.30 -11.73
N GLU A 20 19.42 -37.27 -12.56
CA GLU A 20 19.54 -37.02 -13.99
C GLU A 20 19.93 -35.55 -14.26
N SER A 21 20.50 -35.28 -15.43
CA SER A 21 20.89 -33.94 -15.87
C SER A 21 19.67 -33.01 -15.98
N LEU A 22 19.30 -32.40 -14.86
CA LEU A 22 18.20 -31.45 -14.76
C LEU A 22 18.68 -30.05 -15.16
N PHE A 23 17.90 -29.36 -15.99
CA PHE A 23 18.10 -27.95 -16.28
C PHE A 23 17.38 -27.12 -15.23
N THR A 24 18.11 -26.30 -14.47
CA THR A 24 17.55 -25.53 -13.35
C THR A 24 17.57 -24.03 -13.63
N ILE A 25 16.47 -23.35 -13.32
CA ILE A 25 16.43 -21.88 -13.32
C ILE A 25 16.85 -21.38 -11.94
N ALA A 26 17.92 -20.57 -11.87
CA ALA A 26 18.57 -20.21 -10.62
C ALA A 26 17.67 -19.44 -9.63
N HIS A 27 16.84 -18.50 -10.10
CA HIS A 27 16.03 -17.66 -9.21
C HIS A 27 14.69 -18.30 -8.81
N THR A 28 14.09 -19.14 -9.66
CA THR A 28 12.84 -19.86 -9.33
C THR A 28 13.06 -21.26 -8.78
N GLN A 29 14.28 -21.81 -8.89
CA GLN A 29 14.65 -23.18 -8.51
C GLN A 29 13.81 -24.25 -9.22
N GLU A 30 13.21 -23.91 -10.36
CA GLU A 30 12.47 -24.86 -11.20
C GLU A 30 13.43 -25.75 -11.95
N THR A 31 13.15 -27.05 -11.98
CA THR A 31 13.97 -28.06 -12.66
C THR A 31 13.19 -28.69 -13.82
N PHE A 32 13.84 -28.84 -14.96
CA PHE A 32 13.28 -29.43 -16.17
C PHE A 32 14.09 -30.63 -16.62
N ARG A 33 13.42 -31.66 -17.17
CA ARG A 33 14.08 -32.86 -17.71
C ARG A 33 14.57 -32.65 -19.13
N THR A 34 13.82 -31.89 -19.92
CA THR A 34 14.14 -31.63 -21.32
C THR A 34 14.70 -30.22 -21.49
N ARG A 35 15.59 -30.07 -22.46
CA ARG A 35 16.19 -28.77 -22.78
C ARG A 35 15.14 -27.84 -23.38
N GLU A 36 14.22 -28.39 -24.17
CA GLU A 36 13.16 -27.65 -24.85
C GLU A 36 12.19 -27.01 -23.86
N GLU A 37 11.77 -27.73 -22.80
CA GLU A 37 10.92 -27.16 -21.75
C GLU A 37 11.62 -26.03 -20.99
N TYR A 38 12.92 -26.20 -20.72
CA TYR A 38 13.75 -25.19 -20.06
C TYR A 38 13.89 -23.93 -20.93
N GLU A 39 14.22 -24.09 -22.20
CA GLU A 39 14.37 -22.97 -23.15
C GLU A 39 13.03 -22.24 -23.37
N ALA A 40 11.92 -22.97 -23.52
CA ALA A 40 10.58 -22.37 -23.61
C ALA A 40 10.22 -21.59 -22.32
N ARG A 41 10.64 -22.08 -21.15
CA ARG A 41 10.43 -21.36 -19.89
C ARG A 41 11.26 -20.07 -19.83
N LEU A 42 12.53 -20.13 -20.24
CA LEU A 42 13.40 -18.96 -20.29
C LEU A 42 12.88 -17.90 -21.26
N GLU A 43 12.43 -18.32 -22.44
CA GLU A 43 11.81 -17.42 -23.42
C GLU A 43 10.61 -16.69 -22.80
N ARG A 44 9.72 -17.43 -22.13
CA ARG A 44 8.59 -16.84 -21.41
C ARG A 44 9.00 -15.88 -20.29
N TYR A 45 10.10 -16.17 -19.59
CA TYR A 45 10.65 -15.32 -18.53
C TYR A 45 11.34 -14.07 -19.05
N SER A 46 11.83 -14.11 -20.30
CA SER A 46 12.43 -12.96 -20.98
C SER A 46 11.40 -11.95 -21.51
N GLU A 47 10.14 -12.35 -21.65
CA GLU A 47 9.07 -11.44 -22.06
C GLU A 47 8.83 -10.35 -21.01
N ARG A 48 8.59 -9.11 -21.46
CA ARG A 48 8.29 -7.95 -20.60
C ARG A 48 6.81 -7.88 -20.21
N ILE A 49 6.33 -8.92 -19.56
CA ILE A 49 4.90 -9.10 -19.20
C ILE A 49 4.69 -9.29 -17.70
N TRP A 50 5.78 -9.25 -16.93
CA TRP A 50 5.76 -9.53 -15.51
C TRP A 50 5.52 -8.26 -14.71
N THR A 51 4.98 -8.44 -13.51
CA THR A 51 4.67 -7.36 -12.59
C THR A 51 5.19 -7.72 -11.20
N CYS A 52 5.91 -6.81 -10.56
CA CYS A 52 6.26 -6.91 -9.15
C CYS A 52 4.98 -6.84 -8.31
N LYS A 53 4.73 -7.84 -7.46
CA LYS A 53 3.58 -7.91 -6.56
C LYS A 53 3.64 -6.82 -5.49
N SER A 54 4.84 -6.50 -5.00
CA SER A 54 5.02 -5.55 -3.90
C SER A 54 4.82 -4.09 -4.35
N THR A 55 5.40 -3.70 -5.49
CA THR A 55 5.36 -2.30 -5.97
C THR A 55 4.29 -2.05 -7.03
N GLY A 56 3.81 -3.10 -7.70
CA GLY A 56 2.94 -2.98 -8.87
C GLY A 56 3.67 -2.55 -10.16
N SER A 57 5.00 -2.41 -10.14
CA SER A 57 5.81 -2.11 -11.32
C SER A 57 5.62 -3.20 -12.38
N SER A 58 5.41 -2.82 -13.64
CA SER A 58 5.02 -3.72 -14.74
C SER A 58 5.94 -3.57 -15.95
N GLN A 59 5.73 -4.38 -16.99
CA GLN A 59 6.61 -4.45 -18.18
C GLN A 59 8.05 -4.90 -17.85
N LEU A 60 8.16 -5.71 -16.81
CA LEU A 60 9.41 -6.32 -16.35
C LEU A 60 9.57 -7.71 -16.96
N THR A 61 10.80 -8.16 -17.08
CA THR A 61 11.11 -9.60 -17.21
C THR A 61 10.84 -10.29 -15.88
N HIS A 62 10.74 -11.62 -15.89
CA HIS A 62 10.51 -12.37 -14.65
C HIS A 62 11.65 -12.14 -13.65
N LYS A 63 12.89 -12.09 -14.13
CA LYS A 63 14.06 -11.95 -13.27
C LYS A 63 14.10 -10.56 -12.63
N GLU A 64 13.90 -9.49 -13.42
CA GLU A 64 13.83 -8.11 -12.90
C GLU A 64 12.75 -7.99 -11.82
N ALA A 65 11.53 -8.47 -12.09
CA ALA A 65 10.46 -8.44 -11.10
C ALA A 65 10.79 -9.26 -9.85
N TRP A 66 11.49 -10.39 -9.98
CA TRP A 66 11.89 -11.20 -8.84
C TRP A 66 12.97 -10.52 -7.99
N GLU A 67 13.95 -9.85 -8.62
CA GLU A 67 14.98 -9.09 -7.91
C GLU A 67 14.36 -7.92 -7.13
N GLU A 68 13.46 -7.16 -7.76
CA GLU A 68 12.73 -6.06 -7.12
C GLU A 68 11.91 -6.55 -5.90
N GLU A 69 11.29 -7.72 -5.99
CA GLU A 69 10.57 -8.32 -4.86
C GLU A 69 11.46 -8.69 -3.68
N GLN A 70 12.72 -9.03 -3.94
CA GLN A 70 13.69 -9.36 -2.91
C GLN A 70 14.22 -8.08 -2.26
N GLU A 71 14.54 -7.06 -3.06
CA GLU A 71 14.96 -5.75 -2.57
C GLU A 71 13.89 -5.11 -1.68
N VAL A 72 12.63 -5.09 -2.12
CA VAL A 72 11.53 -4.51 -1.32
C VAL A 72 11.27 -5.32 -0.06
N ALA A 73 11.41 -6.65 -0.11
CA ALA A 73 11.25 -7.48 1.08
C ALA A 73 12.39 -7.32 2.09
N GLU A 74 13.60 -6.99 1.63
CA GLU A 74 14.75 -6.68 2.49
C GLU A 74 14.59 -5.29 3.10
N LEU A 75 14.29 -4.29 2.27
CA LEU A 75 14.01 -2.92 2.72
C LEU A 75 12.91 -2.88 3.79
N LEU A 76 11.81 -3.61 3.58
CA LEU A 76 10.73 -3.68 4.57
C LEU A 76 11.22 -4.26 5.91
N LYS A 77 12.12 -5.24 5.92
CA LYS A 77 12.65 -5.81 7.16
C LYS A 77 13.60 -4.86 7.88
N GLU A 78 14.34 -4.06 7.12
CA GLU A 78 15.30 -3.10 7.68
C GLU A 78 14.59 -1.85 8.21
N GLU A 79 13.64 -1.31 7.44
CA GLU A 79 12.99 -0.04 7.74
C GLU A 79 11.74 -0.16 8.61
N PHE A 80 11.07 -1.32 8.62
CA PHE A 80 9.83 -1.51 9.39
C PHE A 80 10.05 -2.45 10.58
N PRO A 81 10.19 -1.92 11.80
CA PRO A 81 10.40 -2.74 12.98
C PRO A 81 9.23 -3.67 13.32
N ALA A 82 9.55 -4.88 13.74
CA ALA A 82 8.57 -5.92 14.06
C ALA A 82 7.61 -5.56 15.22
N TRP A 83 7.99 -4.63 16.12
CA TRP A 83 7.11 -4.20 17.21
C TRP A 83 5.88 -3.42 16.73
N TYR A 84 5.93 -2.81 15.54
CA TYR A 84 4.79 -2.12 14.93
C TYR A 84 3.90 -3.04 14.08
N GLU A 85 4.34 -4.25 13.75
CA GLU A 85 3.61 -5.17 12.87
C GLU A 85 2.21 -5.46 13.40
N LYS A 86 2.11 -5.84 14.68
CA LYS A 86 0.81 -6.13 15.31
C LYS A 86 -0.10 -4.90 15.30
N LEU A 87 0.44 -3.73 15.64
CA LEU A 87 -0.31 -2.47 15.71
C LEU A 87 -0.90 -2.12 14.34
N VAL A 88 -0.07 -2.12 13.30
CA VAL A 88 -0.51 -1.81 11.94
C VAL A 88 -1.51 -2.86 11.43
N LEU A 89 -1.25 -4.15 11.68
CA LEU A 89 -2.17 -5.23 11.29
C LEU A 89 -3.54 -5.09 11.93
N GLU A 90 -3.63 -4.73 13.22
CA GLU A 90 -4.89 -4.48 13.91
C GLU A 90 -5.65 -3.29 13.31
N MET A 91 -4.94 -2.24 12.89
CA MET A 91 -5.54 -1.06 12.26
C MET A 91 -6.14 -1.34 10.88
N VAL A 92 -5.47 -2.17 10.06
CA VAL A 92 -5.92 -2.48 8.70
C VAL A 92 -6.94 -3.62 8.67
N HIS A 93 -6.96 -4.48 9.68
CA HIS A 93 -7.83 -5.65 9.73
C HIS A 93 -9.32 -5.25 9.69
N HIS A 94 -10.03 -5.70 8.67
CA HIS A 94 -11.43 -5.35 8.38
C HIS A 94 -11.73 -3.87 8.15
N ASN A 95 -10.71 -3.04 7.97
CA ASN A 95 -10.92 -1.62 7.73
C ASN A 95 -11.33 -1.38 6.26
N THR A 96 -12.34 -0.53 6.06
CA THR A 96 -12.87 -0.20 4.72
C THR A 96 -12.40 1.16 4.20
N ALA A 97 -11.54 1.86 4.96
CA ALA A 97 -10.92 3.10 4.50
C ALA A 97 -10.02 2.84 3.28
N SER A 98 -9.74 3.90 2.50
CA SER A 98 -8.77 3.79 1.41
C SER A 98 -7.38 3.47 1.96
N LEU A 99 -6.57 2.76 1.16
CA LEU A 99 -5.21 2.40 1.55
C LEU A 99 -4.38 3.61 1.98
N GLU A 100 -4.47 4.72 1.24
CA GLU A 100 -3.78 5.98 1.55
C GLU A 100 -4.13 6.50 2.97
N LYS A 101 -5.42 6.50 3.33
CA LYS A 101 -5.85 6.91 4.68
C LYS A 101 -5.34 5.96 5.77
N LEU A 102 -5.26 4.66 5.48
CA LEU A 102 -4.71 3.68 6.42
C LEU A 102 -3.23 3.90 6.64
N VAL A 103 -2.48 4.20 5.57
CA VAL A 103 -1.06 4.54 5.65
C VAL A 103 -0.85 5.77 6.51
N ASP A 104 -1.58 6.85 6.26
CA ASP A 104 -1.48 8.08 7.06
C ASP A 104 -1.80 7.85 8.54
N THR A 105 -2.84 7.06 8.82
CA THR A 105 -3.24 6.75 10.19
C THR A 105 -2.19 5.89 10.89
N ALA A 106 -1.68 4.85 10.22
CA ALA A 106 -0.64 3.98 10.75
C ALA A 106 0.65 4.76 11.02
N TRP A 107 1.03 5.64 10.09
CA TRP A 107 2.18 6.52 10.25
C TRP A 107 2.04 7.43 11.47
N LEU A 108 0.89 8.08 11.64
CA LEU A 108 0.62 8.92 12.80
C LEU A 108 0.69 8.13 14.10
N GLU A 109 0.13 6.92 14.13
CA GLU A 109 0.15 6.05 15.30
C GLU A 109 1.59 5.68 15.70
N ILE A 110 2.41 5.28 14.71
CA ILE A 110 3.83 4.93 14.90
C ILE A 110 4.64 6.12 15.43
N MET A 111 4.37 7.33 14.92
CA MET A 111 5.14 8.52 15.30
C MET A 111 4.72 9.15 16.63
N THR A 112 3.52 8.84 17.13
CA THR A 112 2.96 9.49 18.32
C THR A 112 2.81 8.56 19.52
N LYS A 113 2.96 7.25 19.32
CA LYS A 113 2.76 6.25 20.38
C LYS A 113 3.87 5.22 20.38
N TYR A 114 4.18 4.79 21.59
CA TYR A 114 5.08 3.68 21.82
C TYR A 114 4.43 2.35 21.46
N ALA A 115 5.26 1.37 21.07
CA ALA A 115 4.86 -0.02 20.87
C ALA A 115 5.51 -0.96 21.90
N VAL A 116 4.81 -2.06 22.22
CA VAL A 116 5.38 -3.10 23.08
C VAL A 116 6.55 -3.76 22.35
N GLY A 117 7.70 -3.85 23.02
CA GLY A 117 8.93 -4.40 22.46
C GLY A 117 9.83 -3.36 21.80
N GLU A 118 9.36 -2.12 21.63
CA GLU A 118 10.17 -1.01 21.10
C GLU A 118 11.36 -0.72 22.02
N GLU A 119 12.51 -0.46 21.41
CA GLU A 119 13.73 -0.05 22.10
C GLU A 119 13.89 1.47 22.01
N CYS A 120 13.97 2.13 23.17
CA CYS A 120 14.05 3.59 23.27
C CYS A 120 15.16 3.98 24.23
N ASP A 121 15.64 5.22 24.11
CA ASP A 121 16.51 5.81 25.12
C ASP A 121 15.67 6.45 26.24
N PHE A 122 15.96 6.08 27.48
CA PHE A 122 15.29 6.57 28.68
C PHE A 122 16.23 7.45 29.50
N GLU A 123 15.82 8.69 29.72
CA GLU A 123 16.58 9.65 30.50
C GLU A 123 16.39 9.41 32.01
N VAL A 124 17.49 9.13 32.70
CA VAL A 124 17.55 8.96 34.15
C VAL A 124 18.37 10.09 34.76
N GLY A 125 17.69 11.11 35.27
CA GLY A 125 18.33 12.30 35.83
C GLY A 125 18.78 13.28 34.75
N LYS A 126 19.83 14.06 35.00
CA LYS A 126 20.26 15.14 34.08
C LYS A 126 21.28 14.72 33.01
N GLU A 127 21.82 13.50 33.07
CA GLU A 127 23.01 13.13 32.27
C GLU A 127 23.11 11.66 31.86
N LYS A 128 22.14 10.79 32.21
CA LYS A 128 22.23 9.36 31.90
C LYS A 128 21.08 8.96 30.98
N MET A 129 21.43 8.45 29.81
CA MET A 129 20.49 7.77 28.91
C MET A 129 20.70 6.27 29.03
N LEU A 130 19.62 5.52 29.22
CA LEU A 130 19.62 4.07 29.25
C LEU A 130 18.78 3.54 28.09
N LYS A 131 19.33 2.61 27.31
CA LYS A 131 18.51 1.83 26.39
C LYS A 131 17.55 0.95 27.17
N VAL A 132 16.26 1.18 26.99
CA VAL A 132 15.18 0.42 27.61
C VAL A 132 14.31 -0.22 26.54
N ARG A 133 13.56 -1.24 26.93
CA ARG A 133 12.55 -1.87 26.10
C ARG A 133 11.19 -1.72 26.75
N ILE A 134 10.19 -1.36 25.96
CA ILE A 134 8.83 -1.15 26.44
C ILE A 134 8.16 -2.49 26.67
N VAL A 135 7.85 -2.82 27.92
CA VAL A 135 7.24 -4.10 28.30
C VAL A 135 5.72 -4.03 28.26
N LYS A 136 5.16 -2.89 28.63
CA LYS A 136 3.71 -2.71 28.75
C LYS A 136 3.35 -1.25 28.59
N ILE A 137 2.26 -1.02 27.86
CA ILE A 137 1.66 0.31 27.69
C ILE A 137 0.39 0.36 28.54
N HIS A 138 0.25 1.43 29.31
CA HIS A 138 -0.97 1.71 30.06
C HIS A 138 -1.79 2.72 29.25
N PRO A 139 -3.11 2.49 29.05
CA PRO A 139 -3.97 3.46 28.40
C PRO A 139 -3.90 4.79 29.17
N LEU A 140 -3.70 5.89 28.44
CA LEU A 140 -3.91 7.21 29.01
C LEU A 140 -5.40 7.35 29.32
N GLU A 141 -5.73 7.70 30.57
CA GLU A 141 -7.08 8.12 30.91
C GLU A 141 -7.44 9.30 30.00
N LYS A 142 -8.50 9.14 29.21
CA LYS A 142 -9.06 10.27 28.47
C LYS A 142 -9.61 11.22 29.53
N LEU A 143 -8.98 12.38 29.69
CA LEU A 143 -9.67 13.51 30.30
C LEU A 143 -10.73 13.90 29.28
N ASP A 144 -11.97 13.50 29.55
CA ASP A 144 -13.13 13.90 28.76
C ASP A 144 -13.21 15.44 28.79
N GLU A 145 -12.74 16.08 27.72
CA GLU A 145 -13.06 17.48 27.42
C GLU A 145 -14.52 17.57 26.93
N GLU A 146 -15.47 17.13 27.76
CA GLU A 146 -16.88 17.44 27.61
C GLU A 146 -17.29 18.39 28.74
N ALA A 147 -17.40 19.69 28.43
CA ALA A 147 -18.52 20.56 28.83
C ALA A 147 -18.14 22.05 28.92
N THR A 148 -18.06 22.76 27.79
CA THR A 148 -18.53 24.14 27.71
C THR A 148 -18.92 24.48 26.29
N GLU A 149 -20.14 24.15 25.88
CA GLU A 149 -20.99 25.05 25.08
C GLU A 149 -22.47 24.73 25.38
N LYS A 150 -23.03 25.42 26.37
CA LYS A 150 -24.49 25.53 26.56
C LYS A 150 -24.99 26.72 25.76
N LYS A 151 -25.79 26.41 24.74
CA LYS A 151 -26.94 27.14 24.16
C LYS A 151 -27.14 28.62 24.52
N SER A 152 -27.28 29.45 23.48
CA SER A 152 -28.21 30.59 23.47
C SER A 152 -29.06 30.56 22.19
N ASP A 153 -30.38 30.51 22.38
CA ASP A 153 -31.43 30.62 21.37
C ASP A 153 -31.42 31.97 20.63
N GLY A 154 -31.88 31.99 19.37
CA GLY A 154 -32.27 33.22 18.68
C GLY A 154 -32.59 33.10 17.18
N ALA A 155 -33.87 32.92 16.86
CA ALA A 155 -34.63 33.47 15.70
C ALA A 155 -33.95 33.52 14.30
N CYS A 156 -34.29 32.63 13.37
CA CYS A 156 -35.28 32.80 12.28
C CYS A 156 -35.19 34.11 11.45
N ASP A 157 -34.89 33.96 10.16
CA ASP A 157 -35.73 34.55 9.09
C ASP A 157 -35.46 33.81 7.77
N SER A 158 -36.47 33.10 7.27
CA SER A 158 -36.54 32.66 5.86
C SER A 158 -37.40 33.68 5.13
N PRO A 159 -37.20 33.92 3.82
CA PRO A 159 -38.02 33.19 2.84
C PRO A 159 -37.24 33.01 1.51
N SER A 160 -37.68 32.39 0.41
CA SER A 160 -38.98 32.04 -0.15
C SER A 160 -38.72 31.14 -1.38
N SER A 161 -39.69 30.29 -1.73
CA SER A 161 -40.30 30.20 -3.08
C SER A 161 -40.49 28.78 -3.60
N ASP A 162 -41.78 28.48 -3.77
CA ASP A 162 -42.42 27.21 -4.06
C ASP A 162 -42.30 26.68 -5.51
N LYS A 163 -42.66 25.40 -5.62
CA LYS A 163 -43.51 24.74 -6.63
C LYS A 163 -42.88 24.04 -7.84
N GLU A 164 -42.82 22.71 -7.67
CA GLU A 164 -43.39 21.63 -8.49
C GLU A 164 -43.38 21.73 -10.03
N ASN A 165 -42.80 20.72 -10.67
CA ASN A 165 -43.48 20.08 -11.80
C ASN A 165 -43.15 18.57 -11.87
N SER A 166 -44.19 17.75 -11.88
CA SER A 166 -44.17 16.31 -12.08
C SER A 166 -44.45 15.94 -13.54
N SER A 167 -43.90 14.80 -13.93
CA SER A 167 -44.38 13.86 -14.95
C SER A 167 -44.05 14.06 -16.44
N GLN A 168 -43.19 13.15 -16.92
CA GLN A 168 -43.38 12.22 -18.05
C GLN A 168 -43.73 12.77 -19.44
N ILE A 169 -42.77 12.73 -20.36
CA ILE A 169 -42.95 12.30 -21.77
C ILE A 169 -41.64 11.58 -22.14
N ALA A 170 -41.61 10.25 -22.12
CA ALA A 170 -41.86 9.35 -23.25
C ALA A 170 -40.63 9.16 -24.15
N GLN A 171 -40.53 7.92 -24.62
CA GLN A 171 -39.42 7.29 -25.31
C GLN A 171 -39.11 7.93 -26.67
N GLU A 172 -38.02 7.44 -27.26
CA GLU A 172 -37.52 7.67 -28.62
C GLU A 172 -36.69 8.96 -28.77
N HIS A 173 -35.48 8.92 -29.33
CA HIS A 173 -35.16 8.19 -30.55
C HIS A 173 -33.66 7.88 -30.63
N GLN A 174 -33.36 6.68 -31.10
CA GLN A 174 -32.07 6.26 -31.61
C GLN A 174 -31.52 7.26 -32.64
N LYS A 175 -30.20 7.15 -32.85
CA LYS A 175 -29.36 7.81 -33.86
C LYS A 175 -28.93 9.22 -33.45
N LYS A 176 -27.65 9.58 -33.54
CA LYS A 176 -26.60 9.04 -34.39
C LYS A 176 -25.30 9.71 -33.98
N GLU A 177 -24.22 8.94 -34.10
CA GLU A 177 -22.97 9.33 -34.77
C GLU A 177 -22.42 10.71 -34.37
N ALA A 178 -21.36 10.72 -33.57
CA ALA A 178 -19.99 10.58 -34.06
C ALA A 178 -19.30 11.93 -33.89
N ILE A 179 -17.97 11.90 -33.99
CA ILE A 179 -17.04 13.03 -34.04
C ILE A 179 -16.62 13.52 -32.65
N VAL A 180 -15.49 13.02 -32.09
CA VAL A 180 -14.08 13.14 -32.53
C VAL A 180 -13.48 14.47 -32.07
N LYS A 181 -12.31 14.33 -31.39
CA LYS A 181 -11.26 15.33 -31.16
C LYS A 181 -11.59 16.48 -30.22
N GLU A 182 -10.66 17.11 -29.53
CA GLU A 182 -9.25 16.96 -29.13
C GLU A 182 -9.10 18.18 -28.22
N ASP A 183 -8.51 18.06 -27.03
CA ASP A 183 -7.63 19.11 -26.44
C ASP A 183 -7.12 18.55 -25.10
N GLU A 184 -5.93 17.95 -25.03
CA GLU A 184 -4.60 18.58 -24.94
C GLU A 184 -4.33 19.31 -23.62
N GLY A 185 -3.11 19.11 -23.10
CA GLY A 185 -2.43 20.12 -22.32
C GLY A 185 -2.59 20.06 -20.80
N ARG A 186 -1.58 19.44 -20.18
CA ARG A 186 -0.50 20.18 -19.46
C ARG A 186 -0.17 19.55 -18.11
N ARG A 187 0.93 18.78 -18.13
CA ARG A 187 1.81 18.59 -16.99
C ARG A 187 2.37 19.94 -16.57
N GLU A 188 2.27 20.31 -15.30
CA GLU A 188 3.28 21.13 -14.62
C GLU A 188 3.51 20.64 -13.19
N ASN A 189 4.78 20.29 -12.94
CA ASN A 189 5.55 20.36 -11.70
C ASN A 189 4.80 20.38 -10.35
N ILE A 190 5.00 19.32 -9.56
CA ILE A 190 5.09 19.49 -8.11
C ILE A 190 6.56 19.36 -7.70
N SER A 191 7.05 20.46 -7.13
CA SER A 191 8.36 20.65 -6.54
C SER A 191 8.66 19.60 -5.48
N MET A 192 9.90 19.11 -5.45
CA MET A 192 10.49 18.57 -4.23
C MET A 192 10.33 19.60 -3.11
N TYR A 193 9.81 19.17 -1.97
CA TYR A 193 10.04 19.87 -0.72
C TYR A 193 11.03 19.06 0.08
N ASP A 194 12.27 19.54 0.00
CA ASP A 194 13.31 19.39 1.00
C ASP A 194 12.76 19.90 2.34
N ALA A 195 12.69 19.03 3.35
CA ALA A 195 12.30 19.40 4.70
C ALA A 195 13.50 19.17 5.62
N SER A 196 14.39 20.16 5.62
CA SER A 196 15.38 20.38 6.67
C SER A 196 14.67 20.57 8.01
N PHE A 197 15.01 19.73 8.97
CA PHE A 197 14.64 19.89 10.38
C PHE A 197 15.40 21.07 11.02
N PRO A 198 14.75 21.84 11.90
CA PRO A 198 15.44 22.58 12.94
C PRO A 198 15.23 21.95 14.33
N VAL A 199 16.36 21.93 15.04
CA VAL A 199 16.64 21.68 16.47
C VAL A 199 16.77 20.22 16.91
#